data_AF-A0A377VSA5-F1
#
_entry.id   AF-A0A377VSA5-F1
#
_cell.length_a   1.000
_cell.length_b   1.000
_cell.length_c   1.000
_cell.angle_alpha   90.00
_cell.angle_beta   90.00
_cell.angle_gamma   90.00
#
_symmetry.space_group_name_H-M   'P 1'
#
loop_
_entity.id
_entity.type
_entity.pdbx_description
1 polymer ?
#
loop_
_entity_poly.entity_id
_entity_poly.type
_entity_poly.pdbx_seq_one_letter_code
_entity_poly.pdbx_strand_id
1 'polypeptide(L)'
;MSWAERASAISQQLYDDLDHRLCSGVEVIRELARAKGRDYALMPYVFTSAIGLVPADAENALQGKLDGRGITQTPQVFIDCQAMDSAAGLQVNWDVRDGVFPSGMIDDLFASFESLLNAMAQEDAIWQQTAQVALPEWQREQRFAGQ
;
A
#
# COMPACT_ATOMS: atom_id res chain seq x y z
N MET A 1 -16.39 -2.09 11.37
CA MET A 1 -16.10 -0.73 10.86
C MET A 1 -16.32 -0.73 9.37
N SER A 2 -16.90 0.34 8.82
CA SER A 2 -17.05 0.53 7.38
C SER A 2 -15.72 0.97 6.72
N TRP A 3 -15.69 0.98 5.39
CA TRP A 3 -14.56 1.52 4.64
C TRP A 3 -14.33 3.01 4.92
N ALA A 4 -15.39 3.82 4.99
CA ALA A 4 -15.32 5.24 5.31
C ALA A 4 -14.76 5.48 6.73
N GLU A 5 -15.26 4.73 7.72
CA GLU A 5 -14.77 4.80 9.09
C GLU A 5 -13.28 4.44 9.16
N ARG A 6 -12.86 3.41 8.40
CA ARG A 6 -11.47 2.96 8.35
C ARG A 6 -10.55 3.97 7.68
N ALA A 7 -10.95 4.54 6.56
CA ALA A 7 -10.19 5.57 5.86
C ALA A 7 -10.04 6.82 6.75
N SER A 8 -11.11 7.26 7.41
CA SER A 8 -11.06 8.40 8.33
C SER A 8 -10.14 8.14 9.52
N ALA A 9 -10.19 6.94 10.12
CA ALA A 9 -9.33 6.60 11.24
C ALA A 9 -7.84 6.56 10.84
N ILE A 10 -7.52 5.98 9.69
CA ILE A 10 -6.15 5.94 9.16
C ILE A 10 -5.66 7.35 8.83
N SER A 11 -6.48 8.17 8.18
CA SER A 11 -6.12 9.55 7.85
C SER A 11 -5.86 10.39 9.10
N GLN A 12 -6.70 10.25 10.13
CA GLN A 12 -6.50 10.97 11.39
C GLN A 12 -5.18 10.55 12.06
N GLN A 13 -4.92 9.24 12.16
CA GLN A 13 -3.68 8.74 12.71
C GLN A 13 -2.46 9.26 11.93
N LEU A 14 -2.52 9.28 10.61
CA LEU A 14 -1.44 9.81 9.78
C LEU A 14 -1.18 11.29 10.05
N TYR A 15 -2.22 12.12 10.17
CA TYR A 15 -2.06 13.53 10.52
C TYR A 15 -1.47 13.71 11.92
N ASP A 16 -1.98 12.97 12.90
CA ASP A 16 -1.47 13.00 14.26
C ASP A 16 0.01 12.61 14.30
N ASP A 17 0.42 11.58 13.55
CA ASP A 17 1.82 11.14 13.45
C ASP A 17 2.69 12.19 12.74
N LEU A 18 2.19 12.83 11.68
CA LEU A 18 2.89 13.89 10.95
C LEU A 18 3.07 15.18 11.77
N ASP A 19 2.26 15.42 12.79
CA ASP A 19 2.43 16.54 13.72
C ASP A 19 3.58 16.30 14.71
N HIS A 20 3.96 15.03 14.95
CA HIS A 20 5.12 14.65 15.76
C HIS A 20 6.45 14.74 15.00
N ARG A 21 6.72 15.88 14.34
CA ARG A 21 7.90 16.10 13.46
C ARG A 21 9.26 16.06 14.16
N LEU A 22 9.29 16.03 15.49
CA LEU A 22 10.53 15.98 16.27
C LEU A 22 11.21 14.60 16.24
N CYS A 23 10.54 13.57 15.71
CA CYS A 23 11.10 12.23 15.55
C CYS A 23 10.77 11.72 14.14
N SER A 24 11.79 11.38 13.36
CA SER A 24 11.61 10.80 12.03
C SER A 24 11.20 9.32 12.11
N GLY A 25 10.52 8.82 11.07
CA GLY A 25 10.19 7.40 10.97
C GLY A 25 11.43 6.48 11.05
N VAL A 26 12.58 6.95 10.57
CA VAL A 26 13.86 6.22 10.69
C VAL A 26 14.32 6.13 12.15
N GLU A 27 14.17 7.21 12.92
CA GLU A 27 14.46 7.21 14.36
C GLU A 27 13.52 6.28 15.11
N VAL A 28 12.23 6.30 14.79
CA VAL A 28 11.23 5.36 15.37
C VAL A 28 11.62 3.91 15.09
N ILE A 29 11.92 3.55 13.84
CA ILE A 29 12.36 2.20 13.45
C ILE A 29 13.64 1.80 14.20
N ARG A 30 14.60 2.73 14.34
CA ARG A 30 15.86 2.49 15.04
C ARG A 30 15.63 2.25 16.53
N GLU A 31 14.80 3.05 17.19
CA GLU A 31 14.49 2.88 18.61
C GLU A 31 13.65 1.61 18.84
N LEU A 32 12.74 1.25 17.93
CA LEU A 32 12.03 -0.04 17.96
C LEU A 32 13.01 -1.22 17.88
N ALA A 33 13.97 -1.17 16.96
CA ALA A 33 14.99 -2.19 16.81
C ALA A 33 15.86 -2.33 18.08
N ARG A 34 16.18 -1.21 18.74
CA ARG A 34 16.94 -1.19 20.00
C ARG A 34 16.15 -1.76 21.16
N ALA A 35 14.87 -1.40 21.28
CA ALA A 35 14.04 -1.78 22.43
C ALA A 35 13.53 -3.21 22.35
N LYS A 36 13.18 -3.70 21.14
CA LYS A 36 12.47 -4.97 20.94
C LYS A 36 13.22 -5.98 20.07
N GLY A 37 14.34 -5.57 19.46
CA GLY A 37 15.09 -6.39 18.52
C GLY A 37 14.74 -6.09 17.05
N ARG A 38 15.62 -6.50 16.14
CA ARG A 38 15.56 -6.16 14.71
C ARG A 38 14.29 -6.66 14.03
N ASP A 39 13.75 -7.79 14.46
CA ASP A 39 12.56 -8.38 13.83
C ASP A 39 11.30 -7.53 14.05
N TYR A 40 11.24 -6.75 15.13
CA TYR A 40 10.14 -5.80 15.40
C TYR A 40 10.25 -4.50 14.61
N ALA A 41 11.37 -4.26 13.94
CA ALA A 41 11.61 -3.09 13.11
C ALA A 41 11.45 -3.39 11.61
N LEU A 42 10.94 -4.57 11.28
CA LEU A 42 10.64 -4.97 9.90
C LEU A 42 9.37 -4.27 9.41
N MET A 43 9.49 -3.57 8.29
CA MET A 43 8.37 -2.96 7.57
C MET A 43 8.22 -3.63 6.20
N PRO A 44 7.61 -4.83 6.13
CA PRO A 44 7.54 -5.62 4.90
C PRO A 44 6.59 -5.07 3.85
N TYR A 45 5.70 -4.14 4.23
CA TYR A 45 4.75 -3.51 3.33
C TYR A 45 4.91 -2.00 3.43
N VAL A 46 5.27 -1.37 2.32
CA VAL A 46 5.48 0.08 2.23
C VAL A 46 4.45 0.68 1.31
N PHE A 47 3.96 1.87 1.66
CA PHE A 47 3.09 2.66 0.81
C PHE A 47 3.73 4.03 0.59
N THR A 48 3.96 4.36 -0.67
CA THR A 48 4.55 5.61 -1.10
C THR A 48 3.54 6.36 -1.97
N SER A 49 3.06 7.50 -1.50
CA SER A 49 2.13 8.35 -2.26
C SER A 49 2.83 9.61 -2.75
N ALA A 50 2.77 9.82 -4.06
CA ALA A 50 3.11 11.08 -4.72
C ALA A 50 1.88 11.75 -5.35
N ILE A 51 0.67 11.32 -4.98
CA ILE A 51 -0.59 11.93 -5.40
C ILE A 51 -0.62 13.40 -4.95
N GLY A 52 -0.95 14.30 -5.86
CA GLY A 52 -1.00 15.75 -5.62
C GLY A 52 0.34 16.46 -5.58
N LEU A 53 1.48 15.75 -5.78
CA LEU A 53 2.82 16.37 -5.80
C LEU A 53 3.23 16.91 -7.17
N VAL A 54 2.59 16.47 -8.25
CA VAL A 54 2.88 16.93 -9.62
C VAL A 54 1.77 17.90 -10.07
N PRO A 55 2.10 19.16 -10.42
CA PRO A 55 1.12 20.10 -10.97
C PRO A 55 0.55 19.59 -12.29
N ALA A 56 -0.78 19.66 -12.47
CA ALA A 56 -1.49 19.18 -13.66
C ALA A 56 -1.06 19.87 -14.98
N ASP A 57 -0.44 21.04 -14.85
CA ASP A 57 0.06 21.94 -15.89
C ASP A 57 1.56 21.73 -16.21
N ALA A 58 2.25 20.84 -15.50
CA ALA A 58 3.57 20.40 -15.90
C ALA A 58 3.44 19.43 -17.10
N GLU A 59 3.46 19.96 -18.33
CA GLU A 59 3.62 19.17 -19.58
C GLU A 59 4.91 18.30 -19.60
N ASN A 60 5.76 18.43 -18.57
CA ASN A 60 6.89 17.56 -18.25
C ASN A 60 6.68 16.79 -16.92
N ALA A 61 5.46 16.36 -16.61
CA ALA A 61 5.17 15.37 -15.59
C ALA A 61 5.89 14.07 -15.98
N LEU A 62 7.16 13.96 -15.56
CA LEU A 62 8.03 12.79 -15.69
C LEU A 62 7.69 11.95 -16.93
N GLN A 63 8.02 12.46 -18.12
CA GLN A 63 8.06 11.65 -19.35
C GLN A 63 9.22 10.64 -19.29
N GLY A 64 9.29 9.86 -18.21
CA GLY A 64 9.92 8.56 -18.21
C GLY A 64 8.80 7.56 -18.33
N LYS A 65 8.80 6.73 -19.37
CA LYS A 65 8.31 5.37 -19.14
C LYS A 65 9.03 4.90 -17.88
N LEU A 66 8.29 4.60 -16.82
CA LEU A 66 8.81 3.66 -15.84
C LEU A 66 9.02 2.39 -16.64
N ASP A 67 10.25 2.18 -17.13
CA ASP A 67 10.69 1.09 -18.00
C ASP A 67 10.60 -0.28 -17.28
N GLY A 68 9.72 -0.44 -16.29
CA GLY A 68 9.64 -1.59 -15.40
C GLY A 68 10.91 -1.81 -14.58
N ARG A 69 11.80 -0.80 -14.47
CA ARG A 69 13.17 -0.95 -13.93
C ARG A 69 13.50 -0.05 -12.74
N GLY A 70 12.50 0.50 -12.06
CA GLY A 70 12.67 1.17 -10.79
C GLY A 70 12.53 0.18 -9.63
N ILE A 71 13.44 -0.79 -9.54
CA ILE A 71 13.45 -1.74 -8.42
C ILE A 71 14.08 -1.02 -7.22
N THR A 72 13.25 -0.61 -6.26
CA THR A 72 13.72 0.05 -5.03
C THR A 72 13.85 -1.02 -3.93
N GLN A 73 14.66 -2.04 -4.20
CA GLN A 73 14.83 -3.17 -3.29
C GLN A 73 15.61 -2.75 -2.04
N THR A 74 14.88 -2.43 -0.97
CA THR A 74 15.39 -2.59 0.38
C THR A 74 15.15 -4.05 0.83
N PRO A 75 16.15 -4.76 1.38
CA PRO A 75 16.05 -6.22 1.63
C PRO A 75 14.92 -6.68 2.56
N GLN A 76 14.18 -5.76 3.16
CA GLN A 76 13.17 -6.04 4.17
C GLN A 76 11.76 -5.73 3.69
N VAL A 77 11.59 -5.14 2.50
CA VAL A 77 10.30 -4.84 1.90
C VAL A 77 9.91 -5.98 0.96
N PHE A 78 8.71 -6.50 1.15
CA PHE A 78 8.10 -7.55 0.33
C PHE A 78 7.21 -6.94 -0.75
N ILE A 79 6.48 -5.88 -0.41
CA ILE A 79 5.66 -5.12 -1.35
C ILE A 79 5.88 -3.63 -1.08
N ASP A 80 6.32 -2.90 -2.08
CA ASP A 80 6.29 -1.44 -2.12
C ASP A 80 5.17 -0.99 -3.06
N CYS A 81 4.11 -0.42 -2.50
CA CYS A 81 2.97 0.11 -3.22
C CYS A 81 3.16 1.61 -3.46
N GLN A 82 3.35 1.99 -4.72
CA GLN A 82 3.60 3.36 -5.13
C GLN A 82 2.37 3.90 -5.87
N ALA A 83 1.82 5.01 -5.41
CA ALA A 83 0.66 5.66 -6.02
C ALA A 83 0.99 7.09 -6.45
N MET A 84 0.66 7.47 -7.67
CA MET A 84 0.97 8.79 -8.24
C MET A 84 -0.08 9.21 -9.28
N ASP A 85 -0.17 10.52 -9.53
CA ASP A 85 -0.96 11.04 -10.64
C ASP A 85 -0.23 10.86 -11.97
N SER A 86 -1.00 10.59 -13.01
CA SER A 86 -0.54 10.50 -14.40
C SER A 86 -1.52 11.21 -15.34
N ALA A 87 -1.13 11.43 -16.59
CA ALA A 87 -2.02 11.99 -17.61
C ALA A 87 -3.29 11.14 -17.86
N ALA A 88 -3.28 9.86 -17.46
CA ALA A 88 -4.41 8.94 -17.58
C ALA A 88 -5.23 8.79 -16.29
N GLY A 89 -4.91 9.55 -15.23
CA GLY A 89 -5.51 9.43 -13.90
C GLY A 89 -4.55 8.79 -12.89
N LEU A 90 -5.09 8.05 -11.92
CA LEU A 90 -4.31 7.41 -10.88
C LEU A 90 -3.48 6.24 -11.44
N GLN A 91 -2.17 6.28 -11.22
CA GLN A 91 -1.27 5.16 -11.49
C GLN A 91 -0.83 4.53 -10.16
N VAL A 92 -0.96 3.20 -10.06
CA VAL A 92 -0.47 2.42 -8.92
C VAL A 92 0.46 1.31 -9.41
N ASN A 93 1.64 1.21 -8.81
CA ASN A 93 2.61 0.16 -9.06
C ASN A 93 2.91 -0.60 -7.77
N TRP A 94 3.03 -1.92 -7.85
CA TRP A 94 3.55 -2.75 -6.75
C TRP A 94 4.91 -3.32 -7.17
N ASP A 95 5.99 -2.91 -6.49
CA ASP A 95 7.28 -3.58 -6.57
C ASP A 95 7.27 -4.73 -5.56
N VAL A 96 7.26 -5.97 -6.07
CA VAL A 96 7.09 -7.18 -5.26
C VAL A 96 8.37 -8.00 -5.29
N ARG A 97 8.79 -8.44 -4.10
CA ARG A 97 9.97 -9.26 -3.97
C ARG A 97 9.72 -10.70 -4.45
N ASP A 98 10.55 -11.13 -5.40
CA ASP A 98 10.55 -12.50 -5.90
C ASP A 98 10.78 -13.54 -4.80
N GLY A 99 10.03 -14.64 -4.88
CA GLY A 99 10.20 -15.82 -4.02
C GLY A 99 9.66 -15.67 -2.59
N VAL A 100 8.98 -14.57 -2.25
CA VAL A 100 8.36 -14.38 -0.93
C VAL A 100 6.94 -14.93 -0.88
N PHE A 101 6.22 -14.87 -1.99
CA PHE A 101 4.81 -15.25 -2.06
C PHE A 101 4.60 -16.51 -2.91
N PRO A 102 3.59 -17.35 -2.58
CA PRO A 102 3.16 -18.43 -3.45
C PRO A 102 2.77 -17.95 -4.84
N SER A 103 2.94 -18.82 -5.83
CA SER A 103 2.54 -18.55 -7.22
C SER A 103 1.05 -18.17 -7.30
N GLY A 104 0.73 -17.14 -8.07
CA GLY A 104 -0.62 -16.60 -8.25
C GLY A 104 -1.14 -15.70 -7.12
N MET A 105 -0.50 -15.69 -5.94
CA MET A 105 -0.99 -14.91 -4.80
C MET A 105 -0.99 -13.40 -5.07
N ILE A 106 0.08 -12.91 -5.69
CA ILE A 106 0.25 -11.47 -5.96
C ILE A 106 -0.73 -10.97 -7.00
N ASP A 107 -0.96 -11.76 -8.05
CA ASP A 107 -1.95 -11.43 -9.08
C ASP A 107 -3.36 -11.35 -8.48
N ASP A 108 -3.72 -12.31 -7.61
CA ASP A 108 -5.00 -12.29 -6.90
C ASP A 108 -5.15 -11.07 -5.97
N LEU A 109 -4.09 -10.73 -5.23
CA LEU A 109 -4.05 -9.57 -4.34
C LEU A 109 -4.24 -8.27 -5.13
N PHE A 110 -3.51 -8.13 -6.24
CA PHE A 110 -3.59 -6.93 -7.08
C PHE A 110 -4.95 -6.80 -7.77
N ALA A 111 -5.50 -7.90 -8.31
CA ALA A 111 -6.82 -7.92 -8.91
C ALA A 111 -7.93 -7.55 -7.89
N SER A 112 -7.79 -8.03 -6.65
CA SER A 112 -8.72 -7.69 -5.56
C SER A 112 -8.62 -6.21 -5.17
N PHE A 113 -7.40 -5.67 -5.12
CA PHE A 113 -7.13 -4.25 -4.86
C PHE A 113 -7.72 -3.36 -5.97
N GLU A 114 -7.44 -3.67 -7.23
CA GLU A 114 -7.96 -2.93 -8.38
C GLU A 114 -9.50 -2.98 -8.45
N SER A 115 -10.09 -4.16 -8.26
CA SER A 115 -11.54 -4.33 -8.28
C SER A 115 -12.21 -3.49 -7.19
N LEU A 116 -11.63 -3.47 -5.98
CA LEU A 116 -12.15 -2.68 -4.87
C LEU A 116 -12.05 -1.17 -5.14
N LEU A 117 -10.91 -0.70 -5.64
CA LEU A 117 -10.74 0.71 -5.99
C LEU A 117 -11.75 1.17 -7.03
N ASN A 118 -11.90 0.39 -8.11
CA ASN A 118 -12.86 0.69 -9.16
C ASN A 118 -14.30 0.69 -8.63
N ALA A 119 -14.66 -0.29 -7.81
CA ALA A 119 -16.00 -0.35 -7.23
C ALA A 119 -16.28 0.87 -6.32
N MET A 120 -15.34 1.21 -5.43
CA MET A 120 -15.46 2.37 -4.53
C MET A 120 -15.48 3.72 -5.26
N ALA A 121 -14.88 3.79 -6.45
CA ALA A 121 -14.93 4.99 -7.31
C ALA A 121 -16.27 5.17 -8.03
N GLN A 122 -17.04 4.08 -8.21
CA GLN A 122 -18.31 4.11 -8.94
C GLN A 122 -19.53 4.07 -8.01
N GLU A 123 -19.41 3.49 -6.81
CA GLU A 123 -20.53 3.24 -5.91
C GLU A 123 -20.26 3.73 -4.48
N ASP A 124 -20.84 4.89 -4.12
CA ASP A 124 -20.75 5.47 -2.78
C ASP A 124 -21.22 4.53 -1.67
N ALA A 125 -22.17 3.64 -1.97
CA ALA A 125 -22.68 2.66 -1.01
C ALA A 125 -21.59 1.71 -0.49
N ILE A 126 -20.55 1.44 -1.28
CA ILE A 126 -19.44 0.56 -0.89
C ILE A 126 -18.65 1.16 0.27
N TRP A 127 -18.52 2.49 0.34
CA TRP A 127 -17.86 3.16 1.46
C TRP A 127 -18.55 2.89 2.81
N GLN A 128 -19.84 2.60 2.79
CA GLN A 128 -20.64 2.28 3.98
C GLN A 128 -20.63 0.78 4.34
N GLN A 129 -20.12 -0.08 3.45
CA GLN A 129 -19.99 -1.50 3.72
C GLN A 129 -18.83 -1.78 4.68
N THR A 130 -18.89 -2.94 5.35
CA THR A 130 -17.82 -3.40 6.24
C THR A 130 -16.51 -3.51 5.46
N ALA A 131 -15.42 -3.01 6.05
CA ALA A 131 -14.09 -3.00 5.45
C ALA A 131 -13.48 -4.41 5.37
N GLN A 132 -13.98 -5.22 4.45
CA GLN A 132 -13.57 -6.61 4.24
C GLN A 132 -13.23 -6.84 2.76
N VAL A 133 -12.06 -7.45 2.54
CA VAL A 133 -11.62 -7.88 1.21
C VAL A 133 -12.03 -9.34 1.03
N ALA A 134 -12.70 -9.63 -0.09
CA ALA A 134 -13.00 -11.00 -0.47
C ALA A 134 -11.70 -11.73 -0.83
N LEU A 135 -11.49 -12.91 -0.24
CA LEU A 135 -10.33 -13.74 -0.54
C LEU A 135 -10.70 -14.77 -1.61
N PRO A 136 -9.81 -15.09 -2.57
CA PRO A 136 -9.98 -16.25 -3.43
C PRO A 136 -10.16 -17.55 -2.63
N GLU A 137 -10.86 -18.52 -3.21
CA GLU A 137 -11.22 -19.77 -2.52
C GLU A 137 -10.02 -20.51 -1.95
N TRP A 138 -8.97 -20.70 -2.75
CA TRP A 138 -7.75 -21.39 -2.32
C TRP A 138 -7.06 -20.70 -1.14
N GLN A 139 -7.12 -19.36 -1.05
CA GLN A 139 -6.56 -18.60 0.07
C GLN A 139 -7.40 -18.77 1.34
N ARG A 140 -8.72 -18.88 1.21
CA ARG A 140 -9.61 -19.19 2.34
C ARG A 140 -9.31 -20.57 2.89
N GLU A 141 -9.26 -21.57 2.02
CA GLU A 141 -8.98 -22.97 2.39
C GLU A 141 -7.66 -23.12 3.14
N GLN A 142 -6.58 -22.48 2.65
CA GLN A 142 -5.28 -22.49 3.32
C GLN A 142 -5.32 -21.89 4.73
N ARG A 143 -6.10 -20.83 4.95
CA ARG A 143 -6.26 -20.20 6.28
C ARG A 143 -7.09 -21.06 7.25
N PHE A 144 -8.03 -21.85 6.73
CA PHE A 144 -8.83 -22.79 7.54
C PHE A 144 -8.07 -24.09 7.83
N ALA A 145 -7.23 -24.56 6.92
CA ALA A 145 -6.41 -25.76 7.11
C ALA A 145 -5.26 -25.56 8.12
N GLY A 146 -4.89 -24.31 8.40
CA GLY A 146 -3.86 -23.94 9.37
C GLY A 146 -4.37 -23.61 10.79
N GLN A 147 -5.67 -23.79 11.06
CA GLN A 147 -6.28 -23.73 12.40
C GLN A 147 -6.49 -25.15 12.95
#